data_AF-A0A8R1Y1P3-F1
#
_entry.id   AF-A0A8R1Y1P3-F1
#
_cell.length_a   1.000
_cell.length_b   1.000
_cell.length_c   1.000
_cell.angle_alpha   90.00
_cell.angle_beta   90.00
_cell.angle_gamma   90.00
#
_symmetry.space_group_name_H-M   'P 1'
#
loop_
_entity.id
_entity.type
_entity.pdbx_description
1 polymer ?
#
loop_
_entity_poly.entity_id
_entity_poly.type
_entity_poly.pdbx_seq_one_letter_code
_entity_poly.pdbx_strand_id
1 'polypeptide(L)'
;MEERTELRRDLHELQNLRSIASRQMIKSMLDEKIRELESKIKTLEAMNNVGEYGDVLTLKQSRMEAASSNTVPLATVKITNYAWDQSDKYVKLYLTIPEVHTVPQEQIAVNFMESEVEVNVRNVSSKNYSLVIKGLLKAINPSSSSFKQKTDLLLIMMKKNEEENWKYLTKAEMQSKEKSTPKFDQKADPQESLMGMIKQLYDDGDDDMKRTIRKAWHESQTKKSADLDEPM
;
A
#
# COMPACT_ATOMS: atom_id res chain seq x y z
N MET A 1 -11.76 29.49 -17.05
CA MET A 1 -12.23 29.28 -18.44
C MET A 1 -12.04 27.82 -18.86
N GLU A 2 -10.88 27.23 -18.57
CA GLU A 2 -10.55 25.82 -18.86
C GLU A 2 -11.59 24.81 -18.34
N GLU A 3 -12.06 24.96 -17.10
CA GLU A 3 -13.08 24.05 -16.55
C GLU A 3 -14.33 23.97 -17.43
N ARG A 4 -14.78 25.09 -18.03
CA ARG A 4 -15.96 25.08 -18.92
C ARG A 4 -15.69 24.36 -20.22
N THR A 5 -14.49 24.52 -20.78
CA THR A 5 -14.12 23.85 -22.02
C THR A 5 -14.00 22.36 -21.80
N GLU A 6 -13.47 21.92 -20.65
CA GLU A 6 -13.45 20.50 -20.26
C GLU A 6 -14.87 19.97 -20.06
N LEU A 7 -15.72 20.64 -19.26
CA LEU A 7 -17.10 20.19 -19.05
C LEU A 7 -17.92 20.10 -20.36
N ARG A 8 -17.66 20.98 -21.33
CA ARG A 8 -18.29 20.90 -22.66
C ARG A 8 -17.79 19.73 -23.50
N ARG A 9 -16.49 19.38 -23.39
CA ARG A 9 -15.93 18.18 -24.03
C ARG A 9 -16.50 16.93 -23.40
N ASP A 10 -16.56 16.87 -22.07
CA ASP A 10 -17.14 15.75 -21.32
C ASP A 10 -18.61 15.54 -21.70
N LEU A 11 -19.39 16.62 -21.80
CA LEU A 11 -20.78 16.57 -22.24
C LEU A 11 -20.90 15.98 -23.66
N HIS A 12 -20.04 16.41 -24.58
CA HIS A 12 -20.02 15.88 -25.94
C HIS A 12 -19.64 14.39 -25.97
N GLU A 13 -18.67 13.98 -25.17
CA GLU A 13 -18.27 12.57 -25.04
C GLU A 13 -19.41 11.70 -24.47
N LEU A 14 -20.09 12.16 -23.42
CA LEU A 14 -21.25 11.45 -22.86
C LEU A 14 -22.38 11.31 -23.88
N GLN A 15 -22.66 12.34 -24.69
CA GLN A 15 -23.66 12.28 -25.76
C GLN A 15 -23.27 11.24 -26.83
N ASN A 16 -21.99 11.20 -27.21
CA ASN A 16 -21.47 10.19 -28.13
C ASN A 16 -21.63 8.78 -27.55
N LEU A 17 -21.22 8.55 -26.30
CA LEU A 17 -21.37 7.26 -25.63
C LEU A 17 -22.83 6.83 -25.50
N ARG A 18 -23.74 7.77 -25.22
CA ARG A 18 -25.18 7.52 -25.17
C ARG A 18 -25.73 7.04 -26.50
N SER A 19 -25.24 7.59 -27.62
CA SER A 19 -25.66 7.17 -28.97
C SER A 19 -25.22 5.74 -29.30
N ILE A 20 -24.06 5.32 -28.78
CA ILE A 20 -23.47 3.99 -28.99
C ILE A 20 -24.07 2.94 -28.05
N ALA A 21 -24.50 3.35 -26.85
CA ALA A 21 -25.07 2.46 -25.86
C ALA A 21 -26.35 1.79 -26.37
N SER A 22 -26.47 0.46 -26.22
CA SER A 22 -27.64 -0.31 -26.64
C SER A 22 -28.60 -0.62 -25.48
N ARG A 23 -28.07 -0.83 -24.28
CA ARG A 23 -28.84 -1.22 -23.07
C ARG A 23 -29.53 -0.02 -22.42
N GLN A 24 -30.82 -0.17 -22.11
CA GLN A 24 -31.63 0.90 -21.52
C GLN A 24 -31.09 1.41 -20.18
N MET A 25 -30.65 0.51 -19.29
CA MET A 25 -30.04 0.90 -18.01
C MET A 25 -28.83 1.82 -18.21
N ILE A 26 -27.96 1.51 -19.19
CA ILE A 26 -26.77 2.31 -19.47
C ILE A 26 -27.15 3.67 -20.07
N LYS A 27 -28.13 3.70 -20.98
CA LYS A 27 -28.67 4.96 -21.51
C LYS A 27 -29.21 5.85 -20.38
N SER A 28 -29.99 5.29 -19.46
CA SER A 28 -30.53 6.03 -18.31
C SER A 28 -29.43 6.59 -17.40
N MET A 29 -28.36 5.83 -17.13
CA MET A 29 -27.22 6.33 -16.34
C MET A 29 -26.47 7.45 -17.06
N LEU A 30 -26.27 7.34 -18.37
CA LEU A 30 -25.63 8.39 -19.18
C LEU A 30 -26.52 9.64 -19.24
N ASP A 31 -27.83 9.49 -19.41
CA ASP A 31 -28.80 10.59 -19.41
C ASP A 31 -28.84 11.34 -18.07
N GLU A 32 -28.66 10.65 -16.95
CA GLU A 32 -28.50 11.27 -15.64
C GLU A 32 -27.24 12.14 -15.59
N LYS A 33 -26.10 11.60 -16.02
CA LYS A 33 -24.81 12.33 -16.01
C LYS A 33 -24.79 13.49 -16.99
N ILE A 34 -25.41 13.37 -18.16
CA ILE A 34 -25.56 14.46 -19.14
C ILE A 34 -26.35 15.61 -18.50
N ARG A 35 -27.48 15.33 -17.85
CA ARG A 35 -28.30 16.35 -17.18
C ARG A 35 -27.56 17.04 -16.04
N GLU A 36 -26.77 16.29 -15.27
CA GLU A 36 -25.93 16.84 -14.20
C GLU A 36 -24.88 17.82 -14.76
N LEU A 37 -24.17 17.44 -15.83
CA LEU A 37 -23.21 18.32 -16.50
C LEU A 37 -23.87 19.55 -17.13
N GLU A 38 -25.01 19.39 -17.81
CA GLU A 38 -25.78 20.50 -18.37
C GLU A 38 -26.19 21.51 -17.29
N SER A 39 -26.66 21.01 -16.13
CA SER A 39 -27.00 21.85 -14.99
C SER A 39 -25.79 22.59 -14.42
N LYS A 40 -24.63 21.92 -14.34
CA LYS A 40 -23.37 22.53 -13.90
C LYS A 40 -22.89 23.62 -14.85
N ILE A 41 -22.92 23.36 -16.16
CA ILE A 41 -22.56 24.34 -17.19
C ILE A 41 -23.50 25.56 -17.12
N LYS A 42 -24.82 25.33 -17.01
CA LYS A 42 -25.81 26.41 -16.88
C LYS A 42 -25.60 27.24 -15.61
N THR A 43 -25.27 26.59 -14.49
CA THR A 43 -24.98 27.28 -13.22
C THR A 43 -23.72 28.14 -13.34
N LEU A 44 -22.66 27.61 -13.95
CA LEU A 44 -21.44 28.38 -14.23
C LEU A 44 -21.73 29.55 -15.18
N GLU A 45 -22.53 29.36 -16.22
CA GLU A 45 -22.94 30.41 -17.14
C GLU A 45 -23.74 31.51 -16.44
N ALA A 46 -24.66 31.14 -15.54
CA ALA A 46 -25.42 32.08 -14.73
C ALA A 46 -24.53 32.86 -13.75
N MET A 47 -23.58 32.20 -13.09
CA MET A 47 -22.62 32.85 -12.19
C MET A 47 -21.73 33.87 -12.92
N ASN A 48 -21.35 33.62 -14.19
CA ASN A 48 -20.58 34.61 -14.95
C ASN A 48 -21.41 35.79 -15.44
N ASN A 49 -22.71 35.61 -15.69
CA ASN A 49 -23.53 36.71 -16.18
C ASN A 49 -23.81 37.76 -15.09
N VAL A 50 -23.57 37.43 -13.81
CA VAL A 50 -23.79 38.36 -12.69
C VAL A 50 -22.46 38.90 -12.12
N GLY A 51 -21.34 38.63 -12.78
CA GLY A 51 -20.00 38.99 -12.29
C GLY A 51 -19.27 40.03 -13.13
N GLU A 52 -19.90 41.14 -13.51
CA GLU A 52 -19.20 42.30 -14.09
C GLU A 52 -18.89 43.40 -13.04
N TYR A 53 -19.14 43.18 -11.75
CA TYR A 53 -18.62 44.05 -10.69
C TYR A 53 -18.16 43.23 -9.50
N GLY A 54 -16.91 43.46 -9.10
CA GLY A 54 -16.20 42.66 -8.11
C GLY A 54 -16.79 42.71 -6.71
N ASP A 55 -16.53 41.66 -5.94
CA ASP A 55 -15.81 41.80 -4.68
C ASP A 55 -15.21 40.46 -4.29
N VAL A 56 -13.98 40.51 -3.79
CA VAL A 56 -13.19 39.38 -3.35
C VAL A 56 -13.63 39.09 -1.92
N LEU A 57 -14.57 38.17 -1.73
CA LEU A 57 -14.86 37.59 -0.41
C LEU A 57 -14.53 36.10 -0.39
N THR A 58 -13.25 35.90 -0.16
CA THR A 58 -12.68 34.98 0.82
C THR A 58 -13.67 34.25 1.77
N LEU A 59 -13.43 32.94 1.83
CA LEU A 59 -13.51 32.05 3.01
C LEU A 59 -14.88 31.42 3.36
N LYS A 60 -14.82 30.09 3.43
CA LYS A 60 -15.67 29.14 4.19
C LYS A 60 -17.01 28.72 3.58
N GLN A 61 -16.96 27.69 2.74
CA GLN A 61 -17.97 26.62 2.74
C GLN A 61 -17.22 25.28 2.63
N SER A 62 -16.91 24.60 3.73
CA SER A 62 -17.78 23.60 4.35
C SER A 62 -18.39 22.62 3.36
N ARG A 63 -17.76 21.43 3.28
CA ARG A 63 -18.43 20.13 3.16
C ARG A 63 -19.29 19.94 1.91
N MET A 64 -18.64 19.78 0.76
CA MET A 64 -19.27 19.07 -0.36
C MET A 64 -19.28 17.58 -0.05
N GLU A 65 -20.32 17.17 0.66
CA GLU A 65 -20.88 15.84 0.49
C GLU A 65 -21.57 15.79 -0.90
N ALA A 66 -21.63 14.58 -1.46
CA ALA A 66 -22.37 14.19 -2.67
C ALA A 66 -21.66 14.36 -4.02
N ALA A 67 -21.15 13.22 -4.51
CA ALA A 67 -21.54 12.69 -5.82
C ALA A 67 -21.16 11.20 -5.85
N SER A 68 -22.03 10.36 -5.29
CA SER A 68 -22.00 8.91 -5.53
C SER A 68 -22.33 8.67 -7.00
N SER A 69 -21.36 8.86 -7.89
CA SER A 69 -21.48 8.43 -9.27
C SER A 69 -21.54 6.91 -9.25
N ASN A 70 -22.63 6.36 -9.81
CA ASN A 70 -22.87 4.92 -10.02
C ASN A 70 -21.89 4.33 -11.03
N THR A 71 -20.60 4.57 -10.82
CA THR A 71 -19.52 3.94 -11.55
C THR A 71 -19.52 2.47 -11.15
N VAL A 72 -19.65 1.60 -12.14
CA VAL A 72 -19.40 0.17 -11.96
C VAL A 72 -18.08 0.05 -11.20
N PRO A 73 -18.02 -0.66 -10.05
CA PRO A 73 -16.81 -0.74 -9.26
C PRO A 73 -15.67 -1.24 -10.15
N LEU A 74 -14.71 -0.37 -10.44
CA LEU A 74 -13.49 -0.72 -11.14
C LEU A 74 -12.76 -1.78 -10.30
N ALA A 75 -12.18 -2.78 -10.98
CA ALA A 75 -11.44 -3.83 -10.29
C ALA A 75 -10.29 -3.23 -9.48
N THR A 76 -10.22 -3.57 -8.19
CA THR A 76 -9.14 -3.13 -7.29
C THR A 76 -8.08 -4.21 -7.18
N VAL A 77 -6.89 -3.91 -7.68
CA VAL A 77 -5.69 -4.74 -7.58
C VAL A 77 -4.97 -4.38 -6.29
N LYS A 78 -4.75 -5.38 -5.43
CA LYS A 78 -3.87 -5.23 -4.27
C LYS A 78 -2.43 -5.31 -4.74
N ILE A 79 -1.63 -4.28 -4.46
CA ILE A 79 -0.20 -4.30 -4.75
C ILE A 79 0.46 -5.24 -3.74
N THR A 80 1.00 -6.35 -4.21
CA THR A 80 1.71 -7.33 -3.37
C THR A 80 3.22 -7.24 -3.52
N ASN A 81 3.69 -6.71 -4.66
CA ASN A 81 5.10 -6.55 -4.95
C ASN A 81 5.48 -5.06 -4.89
N TYR A 82 6.44 -4.75 -4.03
CA TYR A 82 7.02 -3.42 -3.88
C TYR A 82 8.48 -3.57 -3.48
N ALA A 83 9.28 -2.58 -3.82
CA ALA A 83 10.63 -2.45 -3.27
C ALA A 83 10.62 -1.33 -2.23
N TRP A 84 11.50 -1.43 -1.23
CA TRP A 84 11.71 -0.36 -0.28
C TRP A 84 13.21 -0.14 -0.08
N ASP A 85 13.56 1.11 0.24
CA ASP A 85 14.91 1.55 0.55
C ASP A 85 14.84 2.63 1.63
N GLN A 86 15.97 3.09 2.15
CA GLN A 86 16.00 4.17 3.14
C GLN A 86 17.17 5.12 2.92
N SER A 87 16.97 6.35 3.35
CA SER A 87 18.05 7.28 3.68
C SER A 87 18.08 7.54 5.18
N ASP A 88 19.01 8.38 5.65
CA ASP A 88 19.10 8.77 7.06
C ASP A 88 17.76 9.34 7.57
N LYS A 89 17.06 10.10 6.72
CA LYS A 89 15.85 10.83 7.07
C LYS A 89 14.54 10.16 6.66
N TYR A 90 14.54 9.34 5.61
CA TYR A 90 13.32 8.82 5.00
C TYR A 90 13.39 7.31 4.78
N VAL A 91 12.26 6.63 4.93
CA VAL A 91 12.02 5.31 4.35
C VAL A 91 11.23 5.51 3.07
N LYS A 92 11.64 4.84 2.00
CA LYS A 92 11.10 5.01 0.64
C LYS A 92 10.46 3.72 0.17
N LEU A 93 9.28 3.81 -0.41
CA LEU A 93 8.57 2.70 -1.03
C LEU A 93 8.44 2.96 -2.53
N TYR A 94 8.75 1.96 -3.32
CA TYR A 94 8.75 2.00 -4.79
C TYR A 94 7.65 1.07 -5.28
N LEU A 95 6.57 1.67 -5.79
CA LEU A 95 5.41 0.95 -6.29
C LEU A 95 5.36 1.06 -7.81
N THR A 96 5.61 -0.06 -8.51
CA THR A 96 5.49 -0.12 -9.96
C THR A 96 4.02 -0.23 -10.34
N ILE A 97 3.48 0.84 -10.91
CA ILE A 97 2.08 0.93 -11.34
C ILE A 97 2.10 1.45 -12.79
N PRO A 98 1.81 0.61 -13.79
CA PRO A 98 1.81 1.01 -15.20
C PRO A 98 0.88 2.20 -15.44
N GLU A 99 1.32 3.15 -16.26
CA GLU A 99 0.57 4.36 -16.63
C GLU A 99 0.20 5.27 -15.45
N VAL A 100 0.76 5.06 -14.25
CA VAL A 100 0.45 5.93 -13.11
C VAL A 100 0.77 7.39 -13.39
N HIS A 101 1.69 7.70 -14.31
CA HIS A 101 2.07 9.05 -14.68
C HIS A 101 1.02 9.82 -15.50
N THR A 102 0.04 9.12 -16.10
CA THR A 102 -1.06 9.75 -16.87
C THR A 102 -2.20 10.21 -15.97
N VAL A 103 -2.21 9.74 -14.72
CA VAL A 103 -3.30 9.92 -13.76
C VAL A 103 -3.14 11.26 -13.03
N PRO A 104 -4.20 12.07 -12.86
CA PRO A 104 -4.13 13.28 -12.06
C PRO A 104 -3.85 12.97 -10.58
N GLN A 105 -3.14 13.86 -9.89
CA GLN A 105 -2.79 13.67 -8.47
C GLN A 105 -4.01 13.48 -7.57
N GLU A 106 -5.17 14.02 -7.94
CA GLU A 106 -6.46 13.86 -7.21
C GLU A 106 -6.97 12.41 -7.18
N GLN A 107 -6.51 11.57 -8.12
CA GLN A 107 -6.83 10.14 -8.15
C GLN A 107 -5.82 9.30 -7.35
N ILE A 108 -4.73 9.90 -6.86
CA ILE A 108 -3.75 9.28 -5.97
C ILE A 108 -3.99 9.78 -4.54
N ALA A 109 -4.52 8.90 -3.69
CA ALA A 109 -4.66 9.16 -2.26
C ALA A 109 -3.58 8.38 -1.50
N VAL A 110 -2.77 9.08 -0.71
CA VAL A 110 -1.78 8.47 0.18
C VAL A 110 -2.02 8.95 1.60
N ASN A 111 -2.42 8.04 2.47
CA ASN A 111 -2.64 8.31 3.88
C ASN A 111 -1.43 7.80 4.68
N PHE A 112 -0.84 8.71 5.45
CA PHE A 112 0.23 8.39 6.38
C PHE A 112 -0.32 8.38 7.79
N MET A 113 -0.04 7.33 8.54
CA MET A 113 -0.22 7.25 9.98
C MET A 113 1.13 6.98 10.64
N GLU A 114 1.19 7.09 11.97
CA GLU A 114 2.45 6.96 12.71
C GLU A 114 3.17 5.63 12.41
N SER A 115 2.46 4.52 12.27
CA SER A 115 3.05 3.20 11.97
C SER A 115 2.36 2.49 10.81
N GLU A 116 1.64 3.22 9.96
CA GLU A 116 0.92 2.64 8.83
C GLU A 116 0.98 3.57 7.61
N VAL A 117 0.93 2.98 6.42
CA VAL A 117 0.80 3.71 5.16
C VAL A 117 -0.23 3.03 4.29
N GLU A 118 -1.14 3.83 3.73
CA GLU A 118 -2.17 3.39 2.81
C GLU A 118 -2.06 4.20 1.51
N VAL A 119 -2.01 3.49 0.38
CA VAL A 119 -1.94 4.07 -0.95
C VAL A 119 -3.13 3.55 -1.74
N ASN A 120 -3.91 4.46 -2.30
CA ASN A 120 -5.02 4.16 -3.19
C ASN A 120 -4.88 4.99 -4.45
N VAL A 121 -4.67 4.33 -5.58
CA VAL A 121 -4.65 4.96 -6.90
C VAL A 121 -5.89 4.51 -7.67
N ARG A 122 -6.69 5.47 -8.10
CA ARG A 122 -7.95 5.23 -8.78
C ARG A 122 -7.80 5.36 -10.29
N ASN A 123 -8.59 4.56 -11.02
CA ASN A 123 -8.80 4.67 -12.46
C ASN A 123 -7.52 4.71 -13.33
N VAL A 124 -6.50 3.92 -12.97
CA VAL A 124 -5.30 3.75 -13.80
C VAL A 124 -5.57 2.65 -14.81
N SER A 125 -5.64 3.02 -16.10
CA SER A 125 -5.93 2.07 -17.19
C SER A 125 -7.19 1.22 -16.90
N SER A 126 -8.24 1.85 -16.37
CA SER A 126 -9.48 1.18 -15.92
C SER A 126 -9.32 0.19 -14.75
N LYS A 127 -8.32 0.37 -13.88
CA LYS A 127 -8.13 -0.40 -12.63
C LYS A 127 -7.81 0.51 -11.46
N ASN A 128 -8.17 0.08 -10.27
CA ASN A 128 -7.70 0.70 -9.03
C ASN A 128 -6.52 -0.10 -8.49
N TYR A 129 -5.57 0.56 -7.85
CA TYR A 129 -4.47 -0.07 -7.15
C TYR A 129 -4.51 0.33 -5.68
N SER A 130 -4.36 -0.63 -4.78
CA SER A 130 -4.37 -0.39 -3.35
C SER A 130 -3.22 -1.11 -2.66
N LEU A 131 -2.53 -0.42 -1.77
CA LEU A 131 -1.53 -0.99 -0.87
C LEU A 131 -1.80 -0.51 0.54
N VAL A 132 -1.80 -1.43 1.49
CA VAL A 132 -1.95 -1.11 2.91
C VAL A 132 -0.83 -1.83 3.66
N ILE A 133 0.05 -1.06 4.29
CA ILE A 133 1.08 -1.60 5.17
C ILE A 133 0.73 -1.14 6.58
N LYS A 134 0.30 -2.11 7.40
CA LYS A 134 0.01 -1.90 8.83
C LYS A 134 1.16 -2.44 9.66
N GLY A 135 1.63 -1.67 10.63
CA GLY A 135 2.71 -2.10 11.52
C GLY A 135 4.10 -1.96 10.89
N LEU A 136 4.41 -0.76 10.41
CA LEU A 136 5.78 -0.34 10.11
C LEU A 136 6.70 -0.63 11.31
N LEU A 137 7.97 -0.93 11.02
CA LEU A 137 8.95 -1.30 12.05
C LEU A 137 9.02 -0.24 13.15
N LYS A 138 9.02 1.04 12.76
CA LYS A 138 9.09 2.20 13.66
C LYS A 138 8.13 3.30 13.22
N ALA A 139 8.00 4.30 14.08
CA ALA A 139 7.17 5.46 13.82
C ALA A 139 7.73 6.36 12.71
N ILE A 140 6.84 6.87 11.87
CA ILE A 140 7.09 7.89 10.85
C ILE A 140 6.33 9.16 11.21
N ASN A 141 6.75 10.30 10.66
CA ASN A 141 6.06 11.57 10.80
C ASN A 141 5.13 11.76 9.58
N PRO A 142 3.79 11.65 9.75
CA PRO A 142 2.85 11.78 8.64
C PRO A 142 2.90 13.13 7.94
N SER A 143 3.03 14.22 8.70
CA SER A 143 3.00 15.59 8.19
C SER A 143 4.20 15.95 7.31
N SER A 144 5.34 15.28 7.53
CA SER A 144 6.56 15.44 6.71
C SER A 144 6.74 14.33 5.67
N SER A 145 5.77 13.44 5.55
CA SER A 145 5.76 12.37 4.55
C SER A 145 5.04 12.83 3.29
N SER A 146 5.46 12.34 2.13
CA SER A 146 4.92 12.75 0.83
C SER A 146 5.10 11.65 -0.21
N PHE A 147 4.51 11.83 -1.40
CA PHE A 147 4.73 10.93 -2.52
C PHE A 147 5.22 11.69 -3.75
N LYS A 148 5.85 10.97 -4.68
CA LYS A 148 6.28 11.46 -5.99
C LYS A 148 5.78 10.51 -7.05
N GLN A 149 5.05 11.05 -8.00
CA GLN A 149 4.62 10.37 -9.20
C GLN A 149 5.72 10.44 -10.24
N LYS A 150 6.12 9.30 -10.80
CA LYS A 150 7.08 9.15 -11.89
C LYS A 150 6.49 8.25 -12.97
N THR A 151 7.16 8.14 -14.10
CA THR A 151 6.81 7.18 -15.16
C THR A 151 6.74 5.77 -14.58
N ASP A 152 5.53 5.20 -14.62
CA ASP A 152 5.15 3.86 -14.18
C ASP A 152 5.55 3.50 -12.73
N LEU A 153 5.84 4.52 -11.92
CA LEU A 153 6.38 4.35 -10.59
C LEU A 153 5.83 5.41 -9.64
N LEU A 154 5.25 4.95 -8.54
CA LEU A 154 4.84 5.80 -7.43
C LEU A 154 5.84 5.63 -6.27
N LEU A 155 6.57 6.70 -5.99
CA LEU A 155 7.56 6.75 -4.91
C LEU A 155 6.92 7.35 -3.66
N ILE A 156 6.75 6.55 -2.62
CA ILE A 156 6.26 7.02 -1.32
C ILE A 156 7.45 7.32 -0.43
N MET A 157 7.51 8.51 0.16
CA MET A 157 8.60 8.95 1.03
C MET A 157 8.04 9.21 2.43
N MET A 158 8.37 8.32 3.35
CA MET A 158 7.94 8.39 4.74
C MET A 158 9.07 8.99 5.59
N LYS A 159 8.85 10.13 6.24
CA LYS A 159 9.85 10.75 7.10
C LYS A 159 9.99 9.92 8.38
N LYS A 160 11.19 9.46 8.69
CA LYS A 160 11.47 8.78 9.96
C LYS A 160 11.28 9.75 11.13
N ASN A 161 10.61 9.30 12.18
CA ASN A 161 10.50 10.05 13.42
C ASN A 161 11.86 10.15 14.13
N GLU A 162 12.59 9.03 14.17
CA GLU A 162 13.96 8.93 14.68
C GLU A 162 14.91 8.51 13.55
N GLU A 163 16.08 9.14 13.46
CA GLU A 163 17.09 8.89 12.40
C GLU A 163 17.87 7.58 12.63
N GLU A 164 17.15 6.48 12.80
CA GLU A 164 17.72 5.15 12.96
C GLU A 164 17.66 4.35 11.65
N ASN A 165 18.55 3.37 11.54
CA ASN A 165 18.52 2.41 10.45
C ASN A 165 17.39 1.39 10.65
N TRP A 166 16.65 1.09 9.58
CA TRP A 166 15.60 0.09 9.56
C TRP A 166 16.15 -1.20 8.97
N LYS A 167 16.19 -2.29 9.73
CA LYS A 167 16.59 -3.61 9.20
C LYS A 167 15.48 -4.30 8.41
N TYR A 168 14.23 -3.97 8.74
CA TYR A 168 13.01 -4.51 8.16
C TYR A 168 12.03 -3.36 7.92
N LEU A 169 11.07 -3.54 7.00
CA LEU A 169 10.04 -2.52 6.78
C LEU A 169 8.94 -2.62 7.82
N THR A 170 8.57 -3.85 8.21
CA THR A 170 7.47 -4.12 9.14
C THR A 170 7.90 -4.90 10.37
N LYS A 171 7.13 -4.77 11.46
CA LYS A 171 7.32 -5.57 12.67
C LYS A 171 7.07 -7.06 12.41
N ALA A 172 6.17 -7.39 11.47
CA ALA A 172 5.89 -8.78 11.09
C ALA A 172 7.10 -9.45 10.40
N GLU A 173 7.80 -8.74 9.51
CA GLU A 173 9.05 -9.19 8.91
C GLU A 173 10.14 -9.45 9.96
N MET A 174 10.31 -8.52 10.91
CA MET A 174 11.24 -8.69 12.03
C MET A 174 10.91 -9.95 12.85
N GLN A 175 9.65 -10.11 13.27
CA GLN A 175 9.24 -11.25 14.10
C GLN A 175 9.37 -12.59 13.37
N SER A 176 9.03 -12.65 12.08
CA SER A 176 9.18 -13.88 11.29
C SER A 176 10.65 -14.26 11.09
N LYS A 177 11.53 -13.29 10.85
CA LYS A 177 12.96 -13.55 10.64
C LYS A 177 13.70 -13.83 11.95
N GLU A 178 13.39 -13.12 13.03
CA GLU A 178 14.03 -13.34 14.34
C GLU A 178 13.62 -14.65 15.00
N LYS A 179 12.37 -15.11 14.79
CA LYS A 179 11.95 -16.45 15.24
C LYS A 179 12.71 -17.56 14.51
N SER A 180 12.98 -17.39 13.21
CA SER A 180 13.75 -18.37 12.44
C SER A 180 15.26 -18.28 12.65
N THR A 181 15.80 -17.18 13.18
CA THR A 181 17.23 -17.13 13.52
C THR A 181 17.47 -17.90 14.82
N PRO A 182 18.29 -18.97 14.81
CA PRO A 182 18.64 -19.66 16.03
C PRO A 182 19.43 -18.72 16.93
N LYS A 183 19.03 -18.62 18.20
CA LYS A 183 19.73 -17.81 19.19
C LYS A 183 21.03 -18.50 19.56
N PHE A 184 22.16 -17.97 19.08
CA PHE A 184 23.47 -18.44 19.50
C PHE A 184 23.87 -17.72 20.78
N ASP A 185 23.79 -18.41 21.91
CA ASP A 185 24.33 -17.89 23.16
C ASP A 185 25.85 -18.01 23.13
N GLN A 186 26.54 -16.89 22.87
CA GLN A 186 28.01 -16.83 22.84
C GLN A 186 28.67 -17.15 24.19
N LYS A 187 27.91 -17.11 25.29
CA LYS A 187 28.39 -17.40 26.64
C LYS A 187 28.18 -18.85 27.08
N ALA A 188 27.33 -19.60 26.38
CA ALA A 188 27.09 -21.00 26.68
C ALA A 188 28.19 -21.86 26.05
N ASP A 189 28.48 -23.00 26.66
CA ASP A 189 29.39 -23.97 26.05
C ASP A 189 28.89 -24.31 24.63
N PRO A 190 29.79 -24.49 23.64
CA PRO A 190 29.40 -24.78 22.26
C PRO A 190 28.43 -25.97 22.13
N GLN A 191 28.53 -26.95 23.03
CA GLN A 191 27.61 -28.10 23.10
C GLN A 191 26.21 -27.69 23.58
N GLU A 192 26.11 -26.82 24.59
CA GLU A 192 24.83 -26.35 25.13
C GLU A 192 24.16 -25.37 24.16
N SER A 193 24.94 -24.48 23.54
CA SER A 193 24.47 -23.57 22.48
C SER A 193 23.92 -24.36 21.28
N LEU A 194 24.61 -25.43 20.85
CA LEU A 194 24.11 -26.35 19.83
C LEU A 194 22.83 -27.07 20.28
N MET A 195 22.75 -27.51 21.53
CA MET A 195 21.56 -28.17 22.07
C MET A 195 20.35 -27.23 22.10
N GLY A 196 20.54 -25.96 22.48
CA GLY A 196 19.53 -24.92 22.44
C GLY A 196 19.02 -24.66 21.03
N MET A 197 19.93 -24.58 20.05
CA MET A 197 19.59 -24.47 18.63
C MET A 197 18.77 -25.68 18.14
N ILE A 198 19.20 -26.90 18.45
CA ILE A 198 18.48 -28.11 18.03
C ILE A 198 17.08 -28.16 18.63
N LYS A 199 16.91 -27.74 19.89
CA LYS A 199 15.59 -27.66 20.52
C LYS A 199 14.69 -26.64 19.84
N GLN A 200 15.22 -25.46 19.50
CA GLN A 200 14.47 -24.45 18.74
C GLN A 200 14.07 -24.97 17.35
N LEU A 201 14.99 -25.64 16.64
CA LEU A 201 14.68 -26.28 15.36
C LEU A 201 13.65 -27.40 15.48
N TYR A 202 13.63 -28.11 16.60
CA TYR A 202 12.60 -29.11 16.89
C TYR A 202 11.23 -28.46 17.11
N ASP A 203 11.16 -27.33 17.81
CA ASP A 203 9.90 -26.64 18.07
C ASP A 203 9.34 -25.96 16.80
N ASP A 204 10.22 -25.33 16.01
CA ASP A 204 9.86 -24.61 14.77
C ASP A 204 9.73 -25.54 13.54
N GLY A 205 10.33 -26.73 13.59
CA GLY A 205 10.43 -27.64 12.46
C GLY A 205 9.16 -28.45 12.16
N ASP A 206 9.06 -28.91 10.92
CA ASP A 206 8.08 -29.89 10.50
C ASP A 206 8.36 -31.29 11.07
N ASP A 207 7.44 -32.24 10.84
CA ASP A 207 7.55 -33.59 11.37
C ASP A 207 8.79 -34.34 10.86
N ASP A 208 9.26 -34.04 9.65
CA ASP A 208 10.47 -34.64 9.07
C ASP A 208 11.75 -34.11 9.72
N MET A 209 11.82 -32.80 9.97
CA MET A 209 12.91 -32.18 10.72
C MET A 209 12.95 -32.70 12.16
N LYS A 210 11.78 -32.77 12.82
CA LYS A 210 11.63 -33.35 14.16
C LYS A 210 12.12 -34.79 14.23
N ARG A 211 11.76 -35.62 13.25
CA ARG A 211 12.21 -37.01 13.16
C ARG A 211 13.73 -37.10 13.00
N THR A 212 14.29 -36.27 12.14
CA THR A 212 15.75 -36.23 11.89
C THR A 212 16.52 -35.80 13.14
N ILE A 213 16.02 -34.78 13.86
CA ILE A 213 16.60 -34.30 15.11
C ILE A 213 16.55 -35.39 16.19
N ARG A 214 15.41 -36.06 16.38
CA ARG A 214 15.29 -37.17 17.34
C ARG A 214 16.29 -38.29 17.04
N LYS A 215 16.47 -38.63 15.76
CA LYS A 215 17.44 -39.64 15.33
C LYS A 215 18.87 -39.23 15.69
N ALA A 216 19.26 -37.99 15.38
CA ALA A 216 20.59 -37.48 15.71
C ALA A 216 20.84 -37.42 17.23
N TRP A 217 19.85 -37.02 18.03
CA TRP A 217 19.94 -37.04 19.50
C TRP A 217 20.09 -38.45 20.05
N HIS A 218 19.25 -39.39 19.59
CA HIS A 218 19.33 -40.77 20.03
C HIS A 218 20.68 -41.39 19.67
N GLU A 219 21.16 -41.21 18.44
CA GLU A 219 22.47 -41.70 18.01
C GLU A 219 23.62 -41.09 18.82
N SER A 220 23.58 -39.78 19.08
CA SER A 220 24.60 -39.09 19.87
C SER A 220 24.61 -39.54 21.34
N GLN A 221 23.44 -39.72 21.96
CA GLN A 221 23.35 -40.27 23.32
C GLN A 221 23.86 -41.71 23.38
N THR A 222 23.47 -42.56 22.42
CA THR A 222 23.93 -43.96 22.38
C THR A 222 25.43 -44.09 22.19
N LYS A 223 26.05 -43.23 21.36
CA LYS A 223 27.50 -43.20 21.18
C LYS A 223 28.21 -42.72 22.45
N LYS A 224 27.70 -41.68 23.13
CA LYS A 224 28.28 -41.23 24.40
C LYS A 224 28.22 -42.32 25.47
N SER A 225 27.16 -43.12 25.53
CA SER A 225 27.08 -44.26 26.46
C SER A 225 27.99 -45.43 26.04
N ALA A 226 28.07 -45.74 24.74
CA ALA A 226 28.93 -46.83 24.27
C ALA A 226 30.43 -46.56 24.49
N ASP A 227 30.87 -45.31 24.35
CA ASP A 227 32.26 -44.90 24.59
C ASP A 227 32.64 -44.92 26.09
N LEU A 228 31.65 -44.86 26.99
CA LEU A 228 31.86 -44.96 28.44
C LEU A 228 31.89 -46.41 28.95
N ASP A 229 31.36 -47.35 28.17
CA ASP A 229 31.29 -48.77 28.51
C ASP A 229 32.43 -49.60 27.91
N GLU A 230 33.41 -48.99 27.22
CA GLU A 230 34.60 -49.72 26.79
C GLU A 230 35.55 -49.89 27.99
N PRO A 231 35.73 -51.12 28.51
CA PRO A 231 36.50 -51.37 29.72
C PRO A 231 38.00 -51.19 29.42
N MET A 232 38.68 -50.44 30.30
CA MET A 232 40.14 -50.47 30.42
C MET A 232 40.68 -51.87 30.70
#